data_AF-A0AAE0AF22-F1
#
_entry.id   AF-A0AAE0AF22-F1
#
_cell.length_a   1.000
_cell.length_b   1.000
_cell.length_c   1.000
_cell.angle_alpha   90.00
_cell.angle_beta   90.00
_cell.angle_gamma   90.00
#
_symmetry.space_group_name_H-M   'P 1'
#
loop_
_entity.id
_entity.type
_entity.pdbx_description
1 polymer ?
#
loop_
_entity_poly.entity_id
_entity_poly.type
_entity_poly.pdbx_seq_one_letter_code
_entity_poly.pdbx_strand_id
1 'polypeptide(L)'
;MMLRLGFSDRWVSRIMKCVSTVAYSFLLNGEVCGWVQPTRGLRQGDPLSPYLFLICAEGLSALIQKSHKDGHISGFKCSRSGHDSLLFTRATDANCVAVKRVLKKYSAASRQLVNFSKSALCVSPSVDSRECERLAKIVGMQAVECHEKYLGLSCITGRHKRKMFADIVDRVWGKVKGWGDRLLSVGGKEVLIKRVIQSIPTYSMGLSRVPKGLIFEIQRLSSRFWWGSNQNSRKLHWCMWDRLCKPKVEGALLARQCWRILKFPNSLAATILKGKYFHDSNIWEASSSPSASFLWNSLMWGRGIIEAGIRWRVGRGSCIRIYGDRWIPRPSTFKIISPQVLDVNATVETLMSPSGGWDVDLVRQFL
;
A
#
# COMPACT_ATOMS: atom_id res chain seq x y z
N MET A 1 -20.85 -2.79 -22.44
CA MET A 1 -19.98 -3.30 -21.36
C MET A 1 -20.74 -3.39 -20.04
N MET A 2 -21.31 -2.30 -19.50
CA MET A 2 -22.13 -2.36 -18.27
C MET A 2 -23.26 -3.42 -18.35
N LEU A 3 -24.03 -3.46 -19.44
CA LEU A 3 -25.05 -4.51 -19.63
C LEU A 3 -24.48 -5.95 -19.57
N ARG A 4 -23.27 -6.17 -20.12
CA ARG A 4 -22.59 -7.47 -20.08
C ARG A 4 -22.05 -7.83 -18.69
N LEU A 5 -21.85 -6.84 -17.83
CA LEU A 5 -21.48 -7.02 -16.42
C LEU A 5 -22.71 -7.24 -15.53
N GLY A 6 -23.93 -7.29 -16.10
CA GLY A 6 -25.17 -7.58 -15.37
C GLY A 6 -25.88 -6.35 -14.78
N PHE A 7 -25.46 -5.13 -15.15
CA PHE A 7 -26.19 -3.93 -14.74
C PHE A 7 -27.54 -3.84 -15.46
N SER A 8 -28.59 -3.41 -14.74
CA SER A 8 -29.94 -3.29 -15.31
C SER A 8 -30.02 -2.21 -16.38
N ASP A 9 -30.83 -2.45 -17.42
CA ASP A 9 -31.02 -1.51 -18.53
C ASP A 9 -31.47 -0.12 -18.06
N ARG A 10 -32.40 -0.08 -17.09
CA ARG A 10 -32.89 1.17 -16.52
C ARG A 10 -31.78 1.98 -15.85
N TRP A 11 -30.88 1.31 -15.13
CA TRP A 11 -29.76 1.98 -14.48
C TRP A 11 -28.74 2.46 -15.51
N VAL A 12 -28.38 1.62 -16.48
CA VAL A 12 -27.47 1.98 -17.57
C VAL A 12 -28.01 3.17 -18.36
N SER A 13 -29.31 3.20 -18.66
CA SER A 13 -29.95 4.33 -19.35
C SER A 13 -29.82 5.64 -18.57
N ARG A 14 -30.02 5.60 -17.24
CA ARG A 14 -29.85 6.79 -16.38
C ARG A 14 -28.39 7.29 -16.37
N ILE A 15 -27.43 6.38 -16.22
CA ILE A 15 -26.01 6.73 -16.27
C ILE A 15 -25.62 7.29 -17.63
N MET A 16 -26.08 6.67 -18.72
CA MET A 16 -25.78 7.14 -20.07
C MET A 16 -26.40 8.50 -20.37
N LYS A 17 -27.58 8.83 -19.82
CA LYS A 17 -28.12 10.20 -19.87
C LYS A 17 -27.15 11.19 -19.24
N CYS A 18 -26.64 10.90 -18.04
CA CYS A 18 -25.66 11.77 -17.37
C CYS A 18 -24.36 11.95 -18.17
N VAL A 19 -23.95 10.96 -18.98
CA VAL A 19 -22.73 11.03 -19.79
C VAL A 19 -22.98 11.73 -21.13
N SER A 20 -24.11 11.48 -21.80
CA SER A 20 -24.37 11.94 -23.17
C SER A 20 -24.95 13.34 -23.28
N THR A 21 -25.59 13.85 -22.23
CA THR A 21 -26.24 15.18 -22.24
C THR A 21 -25.35 16.30 -21.73
N VAL A 22 -24.08 16.01 -21.39
CA VAL A 22 -23.15 17.04 -20.92
C VAL A 22 -22.80 17.97 -22.07
N ALA A 23 -22.74 19.28 -21.80
CA ALA A 23 -22.12 20.28 -22.66
C ALA A 23 -21.13 21.08 -21.83
N TYR A 24 -20.02 21.50 -22.45
CA TYR A 24 -19.01 22.33 -21.80
C TYR A 24 -19.01 23.70 -22.44
N SER A 25 -18.94 24.74 -21.61
CA SER A 25 -18.64 26.11 -22.04
C SER A 25 -17.26 26.49 -21.54
N PHE A 26 -16.58 27.38 -22.25
CA PHE A 26 -15.23 27.81 -21.90
C PHE A 26 -15.29 29.16 -21.20
N LEU A 27 -14.54 29.32 -20.12
CA LEU A 27 -14.34 30.62 -19.48
C LEU A 27 -13.04 31.22 -20.01
N LEU A 28 -13.13 32.25 -20.84
CA LEU A 28 -11.99 32.98 -21.41
C LEU A 28 -12.01 34.39 -20.82
N ASN A 29 -10.97 34.75 -20.07
CA ASN A 29 -10.84 36.06 -19.42
C ASN A 29 -12.04 36.47 -18.53
N GLY A 30 -12.73 35.49 -17.93
CA GLY A 30 -13.89 35.72 -17.07
C GLY A 30 -15.23 35.74 -17.81
N GLU A 31 -15.23 35.69 -19.14
CA GLU A 31 -16.45 35.58 -19.94
C GLU A 31 -16.68 34.15 -20.43
N VAL A 32 -17.95 33.75 -20.47
CA VAL A 32 -18.36 32.44 -20.97
C VAL A 32 -18.45 32.52 -22.50
N CYS A 33 -17.54 31.81 -23.18
CA CYS A 33 -17.42 31.83 -24.63
C CYS A 33 -17.69 30.45 -25.22
N GLY A 34 -18.70 30.39 -26.10
CA GLY A 34 -19.03 29.20 -26.87
C GLY A 34 -19.41 27.97 -26.04
N TRP A 35 -19.67 26.87 -26.74
CA TRP A 35 -19.90 25.58 -26.11
C TRP A 35 -19.45 24.43 -27.01
N VAL A 36 -19.16 23.29 -26.40
CA VAL A 36 -18.86 22.04 -27.08
C VAL A 36 -19.65 20.91 -26.43
N GLN A 37 -20.25 20.05 -27.26
CA GLN A 37 -20.78 18.78 -26.80
C GLN A 37 -19.72 17.70 -26.98
N PRO A 38 -19.20 17.11 -25.90
CA PRO A 38 -18.21 16.05 -25.98
C PRO A 38 -18.81 14.80 -26.62
N THR A 39 -18.10 14.26 -27.61
CA THR A 39 -18.43 12.95 -28.19
C THR A 39 -17.70 11.80 -27.49
N ARG A 40 -16.65 12.11 -26.70
CA ARG A 40 -15.78 11.15 -26.02
C ARG A 40 -15.26 11.74 -24.71
N GLY A 41 -14.87 10.85 -23.80
CA GLY A 41 -14.27 11.22 -22.52
C GLY A 41 -15.30 11.36 -21.40
N LEU A 42 -14.80 11.28 -20.17
CA LEU A 42 -15.58 11.47 -18.95
C LEU A 42 -15.16 12.79 -18.29
N ARG A 43 -16.10 13.48 -17.64
CA ARG A 43 -15.84 14.77 -17.01
C ARG A 43 -14.87 14.61 -15.84
N GLN A 44 -13.74 15.32 -15.85
CA GLN A 44 -12.85 15.37 -14.68
C GLN A 44 -13.51 16.18 -13.56
N GLY A 45 -13.44 15.67 -12.33
CA GLY A 45 -14.10 16.27 -11.17
C GLY A 45 -15.57 15.85 -10.97
N ASP A 46 -16.16 15.11 -11.90
CA ASP A 46 -17.46 14.47 -11.70
C ASP A 46 -17.30 13.23 -10.80
N PRO A 47 -18.08 13.09 -9.72
CA PRO A 47 -18.03 11.92 -8.84
C PRO A 47 -18.32 10.58 -9.53
N LEU A 48 -19.03 10.54 -10.66
CA LEU A 48 -19.33 9.30 -11.39
C LEU A 48 -18.16 8.83 -12.27
N SER A 49 -17.40 9.76 -12.84
CA SER A 49 -16.34 9.48 -13.82
C SER A 49 -15.30 8.46 -13.34
N PRO A 50 -14.79 8.49 -12.09
CA PRO A 50 -13.83 7.50 -11.61
C PRO A 50 -14.37 6.07 -11.64
N TYR A 51 -15.65 5.87 -11.29
CA TYR A 51 -16.27 4.54 -11.29
C TYR A 51 -16.49 4.03 -12.70
N LEU A 52 -16.97 4.90 -13.60
CA LEU A 52 -17.14 4.55 -15.01
C LEU A 52 -15.81 4.21 -15.68
N PHE A 53 -14.73 4.91 -15.30
CA PHE A 53 -13.38 4.56 -15.75
C PHE A 53 -12.96 3.16 -15.31
N LEU A 54 -13.19 2.80 -14.04
CA LEU A 54 -12.89 1.45 -13.51
C LEU A 54 -13.69 0.35 -14.22
N ILE A 55 -14.98 0.58 -14.48
CA ILE A 55 -15.80 -0.36 -15.26
C ILE A 55 -15.20 -0.54 -16.66
N CYS A 56 -14.70 0.52 -17.30
CA CYS A 56 -14.02 0.43 -18.60
C CYS A 56 -12.70 -0.34 -18.53
N ALA A 57 -11.90 -0.08 -17.50
CA ALA A 57 -10.64 -0.77 -17.27
C ALA A 57 -10.83 -2.27 -17.01
N GLU A 58 -11.96 -2.69 -16.43
CA GLU A 58 -12.30 -4.12 -16.25
C GLU A 58 -12.30 -4.89 -17.59
N GLY A 59 -12.61 -4.22 -18.70
CA GLY A 59 -12.51 -4.81 -20.04
C GLY A 59 -11.08 -5.25 -20.39
N LEU A 60 -10.06 -4.50 -19.97
CA LEU A 60 -8.66 -4.86 -20.14
C LEU A 60 -8.29 -6.07 -19.27
N SER A 61 -8.68 -6.03 -17.99
CA SER A 61 -8.49 -7.14 -17.05
C SER A 61 -9.10 -8.44 -17.58
N ALA A 62 -10.32 -8.39 -18.10
CA ALA A 62 -11.01 -9.53 -18.69
C ALA A 62 -10.28 -10.07 -19.93
N LEU A 63 -9.75 -9.20 -20.80
CA LEU A 63 -8.96 -9.61 -21.96
C LEU A 63 -7.65 -10.30 -21.56
N ILE A 64 -6.94 -9.76 -20.56
CA ILE A 64 -5.71 -10.37 -20.04
C ILE A 64 -6.01 -11.74 -19.43
N GLN A 65 -7.05 -11.84 -18.61
CA GLN A 65 -7.46 -13.11 -18.00
C GLN A 65 -7.86 -14.14 -19.06
N LYS A 66 -8.57 -13.72 -20.12
CA LYS A 66 -8.90 -14.59 -21.24
C LYS A 66 -7.64 -15.09 -21.95
N SER A 67 -6.72 -14.19 -22.32
CA SER A 67 -5.46 -14.58 -22.95
C SER A 67 -4.58 -15.47 -22.07
N HIS A 68 -4.65 -15.34 -20.74
CA HIS A 68 -4.04 -16.29 -19.83
C HIS A 68 -4.74 -17.66 -19.87
N LYS A 69 -6.07 -17.71 -19.81
CA LYS A 69 -6.82 -18.97 -19.87
C LYS A 69 -6.58 -19.73 -21.18
N ASP A 70 -6.48 -18.99 -22.28
CA ASP A 70 -6.20 -19.52 -23.62
C ASP A 70 -4.70 -19.92 -23.80
N GLY A 71 -3.86 -19.77 -22.76
CA GLY A 71 -2.45 -20.14 -22.79
C GLY A 71 -1.53 -19.18 -23.56
N HIS A 72 -2.06 -18.07 -24.09
CA HIS A 72 -1.28 -17.09 -24.85
C HIS A 72 -0.39 -16.20 -24.00
N ILE A 73 -0.81 -15.90 -22.76
CA ILE A 73 -0.01 -15.16 -21.79
C ILE A 73 0.29 -16.08 -20.61
N SER A 74 1.56 -16.41 -20.46
CA SER A 74 2.08 -17.13 -19.28
C SER A 74 2.73 -16.13 -18.32
N GLY A 75 2.17 -16.03 -17.12
CA GLY A 75 2.61 -15.07 -16.11
C GLY A 75 3.05 -15.70 -14.81
N PHE A 76 3.45 -14.83 -13.89
CA PHE A 76 3.77 -15.23 -12.53
C PHE A 76 2.47 -15.64 -11.81
N LYS A 77 2.41 -16.87 -11.30
CA LYS A 77 1.24 -17.43 -10.60
C LYS A 77 1.19 -16.91 -9.16
N CYS A 78 0.93 -15.62 -8.98
CA CYS A 78 0.50 -15.05 -7.70
C CYS A 78 -0.92 -14.51 -7.86
N SER A 79 -1.90 -15.29 -7.43
CA SER A 79 -3.27 -14.88 -7.10
C SER A 79 -3.95 -13.84 -8.04
N ARG A 80 -4.75 -14.37 -8.98
CA ARG A 80 -5.95 -13.87 -9.72
C ARG A 80 -6.27 -12.37 -9.96
N SER A 81 -5.47 -11.39 -9.59
CA SER A 81 -5.82 -9.97 -9.85
C SER A 81 -4.64 -9.19 -10.38
N GLY A 82 -4.60 -9.04 -11.70
CA GLY A 82 -3.85 -7.96 -12.35
C GLY A 82 -4.62 -6.66 -12.13
N HIS A 83 -3.92 -5.63 -11.67
CA HIS A 83 -4.44 -4.27 -11.56
C HIS A 83 -3.80 -3.38 -12.63
N ASP A 84 -4.46 -2.26 -12.93
CA ASP A 84 -4.33 -1.33 -14.07
C ASP A 84 -2.94 -0.77 -14.43
N SER A 85 -1.82 -1.25 -13.89
CA SER A 85 -0.52 -0.62 -14.18
C SER A 85 0.72 -1.50 -14.14
N LEU A 86 0.65 -2.74 -13.65
CA LEU A 86 1.81 -3.65 -13.68
C LEU A 86 1.37 -5.04 -14.14
N LEU A 87 1.99 -5.49 -15.23
CA LEU A 87 1.75 -6.80 -15.81
C LEU A 87 3.05 -7.62 -15.74
N PHE A 88 3.01 -8.72 -14.99
CA PHE A 88 4.14 -9.63 -14.84
C PHE A 88 3.95 -10.85 -15.75
N THR A 89 4.82 -10.98 -16.76
CA THR A 89 4.81 -12.10 -17.71
C THR A 89 6.19 -12.73 -17.83
N ARG A 90 6.27 -13.99 -18.27
CA ARG A 90 7.55 -14.59 -18.62
C ARG A 90 8.18 -13.84 -19.81
N ALA A 91 9.48 -13.56 -19.75
CA ALA A 91 10.22 -12.83 -20.77
C ALA A 91 10.42 -13.71 -22.02
N THR A 92 9.42 -13.75 -22.88
CA THR A 92 9.41 -14.52 -24.15
C THR A 92 8.68 -13.74 -25.22
N ASP A 93 9.03 -14.00 -26.47
CA ASP A 93 8.38 -13.37 -27.63
C ASP A 93 6.89 -13.60 -27.69
N ALA A 94 6.49 -14.85 -27.49
CA ALA A 94 5.10 -15.25 -27.52
C ALA A 94 4.27 -14.41 -26.55
N ASN A 95 4.75 -14.24 -25.31
CA ASN A 95 4.09 -13.39 -24.33
C ASN A 95 4.09 -11.92 -24.73
N CYS A 96 5.21 -11.37 -25.19
CA CYS A 96 5.29 -9.97 -25.63
C CYS A 96 4.33 -9.66 -26.79
N VAL A 97 4.24 -10.56 -27.77
CA VAL A 97 3.28 -10.48 -28.88
C VAL A 97 1.85 -10.57 -28.36
N ALA A 98 1.56 -11.51 -27.45
CA ALA A 98 0.23 -11.67 -26.86
C ALA A 98 -0.20 -10.43 -26.06
N VAL A 99 0.69 -9.85 -25.25
CA VAL A 99 0.44 -8.59 -24.53
C VAL A 99 0.13 -7.46 -25.50
N LYS A 100 0.94 -7.27 -26.54
CA LYS A 100 0.70 -6.25 -27.57
C LYS A 100 -0.64 -6.45 -28.29
N ARG A 101 -1.02 -7.71 -28.55
CA ARG A 101 -2.31 -8.05 -29.16
C ARG A 101 -3.47 -7.69 -28.24
N VAL A 102 -3.38 -8.00 -26.95
CA VAL A 102 -4.39 -7.63 -25.95
C VAL A 102 -4.54 -6.11 -25.86
N LEU A 103 -3.43 -5.37 -25.77
CA LEU A 103 -3.44 -3.92 -25.74
C LEU A 103 -4.09 -3.32 -27.00
N LYS A 104 -3.72 -3.81 -28.20
CA LYS A 104 -4.35 -3.37 -29.45
C LYS A 104 -5.85 -3.66 -29.48
N LYS A 105 -6.27 -4.84 -29.04
CA LYS A 105 -7.68 -5.24 -29.01
C LYS A 105 -8.48 -4.38 -28.03
N TYR A 106 -7.91 -4.11 -26.85
CA TYR A 106 -8.50 -3.20 -25.87
C TYR A 106 -8.64 -1.80 -26.46
N SER A 107 -7.57 -1.23 -27.03
CA SER A 107 -7.59 0.11 -27.62
C SER A 107 -8.61 0.24 -28.75
N ALA A 108 -8.76 -0.79 -29.59
CA ALA A 108 -9.76 -0.82 -30.65
C ALA A 108 -11.20 -0.82 -30.10
N ALA A 109 -11.45 -1.55 -29.01
CA ALA A 109 -12.77 -1.68 -28.40
C ALA A 109 -13.15 -0.49 -27.51
N SER A 110 -12.24 0.00 -26.67
CA SER A 110 -12.48 1.07 -25.70
C SER A 110 -12.22 2.47 -26.26
N ARG A 111 -11.51 2.56 -27.40
CA ARG A 111 -10.95 3.81 -27.95
C ARG A 111 -9.97 4.52 -27.02
N GLN A 112 -9.51 3.87 -25.96
CA GLN A 112 -8.43 4.37 -25.12
C GLN A 112 -7.08 3.95 -25.71
N LEU A 113 -6.14 4.88 -25.78
CA LEU A 113 -4.80 4.60 -26.31
C LEU A 113 -3.82 4.38 -25.16
N VAL A 114 -2.93 3.40 -25.35
CA VAL A 114 -1.80 3.18 -24.45
C VAL A 114 -0.78 4.29 -24.69
N ASN A 115 -0.34 4.94 -23.61
CA ASN A 115 0.75 5.89 -23.68
C ASN A 115 2.08 5.14 -23.62
N PHE A 116 2.64 4.81 -24.80
CA PHE A 116 3.91 4.07 -24.90
C PHE A 116 5.12 4.87 -24.40
N SER A 117 5.07 6.22 -24.40
CA SER A 117 6.18 7.02 -23.85
C SER A 117 6.20 7.03 -22.31
N LYS A 118 5.08 6.74 -21.66
CA LYS A 118 4.98 6.53 -20.21
C LYS A 118 5.04 5.05 -19.81
N SER A 119 5.02 4.14 -20.78
CA SER A 119 5.06 2.70 -20.54
C SER A 119 6.49 2.20 -20.74
N ALA A 120 6.93 1.33 -19.84
CA ALA A 120 8.29 0.79 -19.90
C ALA A 120 8.26 -0.72 -19.65
N LEU A 121 9.24 -1.41 -20.26
CA LEU A 121 9.51 -2.81 -20.04
C LEU A 121 10.67 -2.95 -19.06
N CYS A 122 10.45 -3.64 -17.95
CA CYS A 122 11.49 -4.03 -17.00
C CYS A 122 11.70 -5.54 -17.10
N VAL A 123 12.93 -5.98 -17.36
CA VAL A 123 13.30 -7.40 -17.42
C VAL A 123 14.12 -7.81 -16.20
N SER A 124 14.21 -9.11 -15.94
CA SER A 124 15.09 -9.64 -14.89
C SER A 124 16.55 -9.35 -15.23
N PRO A 125 17.44 -9.08 -14.24
CA PRO A 125 18.88 -8.96 -14.46
C PRO A 125 19.53 -10.20 -15.11
N SER A 126 18.86 -11.34 -15.09
CA SER A 126 19.30 -12.59 -15.74
C SER A 126 19.12 -12.60 -17.25
N VAL A 127 18.41 -11.62 -17.83
CA VAL A 127 18.15 -11.55 -19.27
C VAL A 127 19.23 -10.69 -19.92
N ASP A 128 19.83 -11.19 -21.00
CA ASP A 128 20.86 -10.47 -21.75
C ASP A 128 20.31 -9.17 -22.38
N SER A 129 21.19 -8.18 -22.56
CA SER A 129 20.83 -6.87 -23.11
C SER A 129 20.24 -6.98 -24.52
N ARG A 130 20.75 -7.89 -25.37
CA ARG A 130 20.22 -8.08 -26.74
C ARG A 130 18.80 -8.61 -26.71
N GLU A 131 18.53 -9.56 -25.82
CA GLU A 131 17.21 -10.13 -25.63
C GLU A 131 16.23 -9.09 -25.07
N CYS A 132 16.69 -8.26 -24.14
CA CYS A 132 15.90 -7.15 -23.60
C CYS A 132 15.45 -6.16 -24.69
N GLU A 133 16.38 -5.68 -25.52
CA GLU A 133 16.09 -4.77 -26.64
C GLU A 133 15.10 -5.38 -27.64
N ARG A 134 15.26 -6.68 -27.91
CA ARG A 134 14.39 -7.43 -28.80
C ARG A 134 12.96 -7.50 -28.27
N LEU A 135 12.78 -7.85 -26.99
CA LEU A 135 11.47 -7.88 -26.33
C LEU A 135 10.85 -6.48 -26.24
N ALA A 136 11.65 -5.45 -25.95
CA ALA A 136 11.23 -4.05 -25.93
C ALA A 136 10.69 -3.59 -27.28
N LYS A 137 11.39 -3.95 -28.38
CA LYS A 137 10.95 -3.67 -29.76
C LYS A 137 9.66 -4.39 -30.11
N ILE A 138 9.50 -5.65 -29.69
CA ILE A 138 8.25 -6.40 -29.90
C ILE A 138 7.08 -5.67 -29.27
N VAL A 139 7.16 -5.31 -27.98
CA VAL A 139 6.07 -4.64 -27.26
C VAL A 139 5.88 -3.19 -27.72
N GLY A 140 6.96 -2.51 -28.12
CA GLY A 140 6.99 -1.10 -28.49
C GLY A 140 7.12 -0.17 -27.28
N MET A 141 7.85 -0.60 -26.25
CA MET A 141 8.08 0.16 -25.01
C MET A 141 9.57 0.33 -24.77
N GLN A 142 9.96 1.38 -24.06
CA GLN A 142 11.37 1.56 -23.67
C GLN A 142 11.77 0.52 -22.63
N ALA A 143 12.93 -0.12 -22.83
CA ALA A 143 13.55 -0.97 -21.82
C ALA A 143 14.12 -0.11 -20.68
N VAL A 144 13.82 -0.48 -19.44
CA VAL A 144 14.35 0.16 -18.24
C VAL A 144 14.90 -0.90 -17.29
N GLU A 145 15.97 -0.57 -16.58
CA GLU A 145 16.59 -1.48 -15.60
C GLU A 145 15.64 -1.76 -14.43
N CYS A 146 14.92 -0.74 -13.97
CA CYS A 146 13.92 -0.85 -12.91
C CYS A 146 12.88 0.26 -13.06
N HIS A 147 11.62 -0.02 -12.73
CA HIS A 147 10.63 1.05 -12.59
C HIS A 147 11.00 1.95 -11.41
N GLU A 148 11.42 3.18 -11.68
CA GLU A 148 11.93 4.08 -10.64
C GLU A 148 10.89 4.42 -9.57
N LYS A 149 9.62 4.59 -9.97
CA LYS A 149 8.50 4.92 -9.08
C LYS A 149 7.20 4.26 -9.53
N TYR A 150 6.50 3.63 -8.59
CA TYR A 150 5.12 3.17 -8.76
C TYR A 150 4.26 3.71 -7.62
N LEU A 151 3.15 4.41 -7.96
CA LEU A 151 2.26 5.08 -7.00
C LEU A 151 3.01 5.96 -5.98
N GLY A 152 4.08 6.63 -6.42
CA GLY A 152 4.90 7.51 -5.56
C GLY A 152 5.88 6.79 -4.64
N LEU A 153 6.05 5.47 -4.76
CA LEU A 153 7.07 4.68 -4.05
C LEU A 153 8.13 4.22 -5.02
N SER A 154 9.39 4.29 -4.62
CA SER A 154 10.46 3.72 -5.42
C SER A 154 10.44 2.20 -5.35
N CYS A 155 10.41 1.53 -6.51
CA CYS A 155 10.47 0.06 -6.59
C CYS A 155 11.90 -0.47 -6.42
N ILE A 156 12.89 0.42 -6.27
CA ILE A 156 14.29 0.07 -6.05
C ILE A 156 14.46 -0.56 -4.66
N THR A 157 14.41 -1.89 -4.61
CA THR A 157 14.79 -2.68 -3.44
C THR A 157 16.26 -3.09 -3.55
N GLY A 158 17.17 -2.13 -3.42
CA GLY A 158 18.62 -2.33 -3.39
C GLY A 158 19.25 -1.95 -2.05
N ARG A 159 20.59 -2.07 -1.92
CA ARG A 159 21.35 -1.73 -0.70
C ARG A 159 21.17 -0.28 -0.24
N HIS A 160 20.86 0.64 -1.17
CA HIS A 160 20.73 2.08 -0.89
C HIS A 160 19.34 2.49 -0.42
N LYS A 161 19.00 2.11 0.81
CA LYS A 161 17.73 2.47 1.48
C LYS A 161 17.44 3.98 1.49
N ARG A 162 18.48 4.83 1.51
CA ARG A 162 18.33 6.30 1.52
C ARG A 162 17.78 6.84 0.19
N LYS A 163 18.21 6.29 -0.96
CA LYS A 163 17.76 6.71 -2.29
C LYS A 163 16.25 6.48 -2.46
N MET A 164 15.74 5.38 -1.88
CA MET A 164 14.31 5.04 -1.91
C MET A 164 13.40 6.10 -1.26
N PHE A 165 13.93 6.89 -0.33
CA PHE A 165 13.16 7.90 0.39
C PHE A 165 13.64 9.34 0.16
N ALA A 166 14.65 9.56 -0.68
CA ALA A 166 15.18 10.89 -0.96
C ALA A 166 14.09 11.86 -1.44
N ASP A 167 13.21 11.38 -2.31
CA ASP A 167 12.05 12.11 -2.83
C ASP A 167 11.08 12.62 -1.74
N ILE A 168 11.01 11.97 -0.58
CA ILE A 168 10.21 12.45 0.55
C ILE A 168 10.82 13.74 1.09
N VAL A 169 12.14 13.76 1.28
CA VAL A 169 12.87 14.93 1.78
C VAL A 169 12.79 16.05 0.76
N ASP A 170 12.95 15.76 -0.53
CA ASP A 170 12.86 16.76 -1.60
C ASP A 170 11.47 17.41 -1.64
N ARG A 171 10.40 16.62 -1.48
CA ARG A 171 9.03 17.14 -1.40
C ARG A 171 8.81 18.01 -0.17
N VAL A 172 9.32 17.59 0.99
CA VAL A 172 9.27 18.38 2.23
C VAL A 172 10.02 19.70 2.05
N TRP A 173 11.23 19.64 1.49
CA TRP A 173 12.04 20.81 1.19
C TRP A 173 11.35 21.77 0.23
N GLY A 174 10.78 21.27 -0.88
CA GLY A 174 10.06 22.09 -1.85
C GLY A 174 8.87 22.83 -1.23
N LYS A 175 8.15 22.20 -0.31
CA LYS A 175 7.06 22.86 0.46
C LYS A 175 7.61 23.93 1.40
N VAL A 176 8.62 23.61 2.21
CA VAL A 176 9.23 24.55 3.16
C VAL A 176 9.81 25.76 2.44
N LYS A 177 10.54 25.54 1.33
CA LYS A 177 11.11 26.62 0.51
C LYS A 177 10.02 27.54 -0.02
N GLY A 178 8.94 26.99 -0.58
CA GLY A 178 7.81 27.78 -1.11
C GLY A 178 6.99 28.52 -0.06
N TRP A 179 7.18 28.23 1.23
CA TRP A 179 6.55 28.96 2.34
C TRP A 179 7.48 29.96 3.03
N GLY A 180 8.79 29.86 2.83
CA GLY A 180 9.76 30.76 3.45
C GLY A 180 9.47 32.24 3.14
N ASP A 181 9.02 32.50 1.92
CA ASP A 181 8.74 33.87 1.45
C ASP A 181 7.37 34.41 1.92
N ARG A 182 6.60 33.64 2.69
CA ARG A 182 5.27 34.02 3.19
C ARG A 182 5.34 34.52 4.64
N LEU A 183 4.71 35.65 4.93
CA LEU A 183 4.49 36.14 6.28
C LEU A 183 3.43 35.27 6.99
N LEU A 184 3.86 34.18 7.60
CA LEU A 184 2.99 33.24 8.30
C LEU A 184 3.05 33.45 9.81
N SER A 185 1.87 33.47 10.45
CA SER A 185 1.76 33.40 11.91
C SER A 185 2.28 32.06 12.45
N VAL A 186 2.58 32.01 13.75
CA VAL A 186 3.04 30.78 14.43
C VAL A 186 2.00 29.66 14.28
N GLY A 187 0.71 29.96 14.46
CA GLY A 187 -0.37 29.00 14.25
C GLY A 187 -0.47 28.52 12.79
N GLY A 188 -0.26 29.42 11.82
CA GLY A 188 -0.21 29.05 10.40
C GLY A 188 0.91 28.06 10.09
N LYS A 189 2.12 28.29 10.63
CA LYS A 189 3.25 27.36 10.50
C LYS A 189 2.94 26.00 11.12
N GLU A 190 2.28 25.98 12.28
CA GLU A 190 1.90 24.74 12.97
C GLU A 190 1.00 23.88 12.10
N VAL A 191 -0.03 24.50 11.53
CA VAL A 191 -1.01 23.84 10.65
C VAL A 191 -0.31 23.27 9.42
N LEU A 192 0.61 24.02 8.79
CA LEU A 192 1.35 23.55 7.63
C LEU A 192 2.25 22.35 7.95
N ILE A 193 2.96 22.38 9.08
CA ILE A 193 3.78 21.25 9.52
C ILE A 193 2.90 20.02 9.75
N LYS A 194 1.81 20.16 10.52
CA LYS A 194 0.96 19.04 10.92
C LYS A 194 0.12 18.46 9.78
N ARG A 195 -0.42 19.30 8.90
CA ARG A 195 -1.34 18.87 7.83
C ARG A 195 -0.61 18.52 6.55
N VAL A 196 0.49 19.21 6.24
CA VAL A 196 1.20 19.03 4.97
C VAL A 196 2.51 18.26 5.17
N ILE A 197 3.42 18.73 6.03
CA ILE A 197 4.73 18.06 6.16
C ILE A 197 4.61 16.64 6.73
N GLN A 198 3.81 16.45 7.78
CA GLN A 198 3.62 15.13 8.40
C GLN A 198 2.82 14.16 7.51
N SER A 199 1.99 14.65 6.58
CA SER A 199 1.23 13.76 5.69
C SER A 199 2.06 13.19 4.54
N ILE A 200 3.09 13.91 4.07
CA ILE A 200 3.97 13.47 2.96
C ILE A 200 4.58 12.07 3.19
N PRO A 201 5.22 11.76 4.34
CA PRO A 201 5.82 10.44 4.57
C PRO A 201 4.80 9.37 4.96
N THR A 202 3.55 9.72 5.29
CA THR A 202 2.58 8.80 5.90
C THR A 202 2.33 7.56 5.03
N TYR A 203 2.25 7.73 3.71
CA TYR A 203 2.06 6.62 2.77
C TYR A 203 3.25 5.63 2.81
N SER A 204 4.49 6.13 2.70
CA SER A 204 5.71 5.31 2.72
C SER A 204 5.96 4.67 4.09
N MET A 205 5.69 5.40 5.17
CA MET A 205 5.77 4.89 6.55
C MET A 205 4.75 3.78 6.84
N GLY A 206 3.60 3.81 6.15
CA GLY A 206 2.59 2.76 6.25
C GLY A 206 2.95 1.45 5.56
N LEU A 207 4.02 1.43 4.75
CA LEU A 207 4.46 0.26 3.99
C LEU A 207 5.85 -0.20 4.38
N SER A 208 6.69 0.71 4.87
CA SER A 208 8.08 0.41 5.17
C SER A 208 8.64 1.25 6.32
N ARG A 209 9.64 0.72 7.01
CA ARG A 209 10.29 1.37 8.15
C ARG A 209 11.29 2.41 7.65
N VAL A 210 10.89 3.69 7.69
CA VAL A 210 11.74 4.80 7.27
C VAL A 210 13.03 4.86 8.12
N PRO A 211 14.22 5.03 7.52
CA PRO A 211 15.47 5.18 8.25
C PRO A 211 15.45 6.39 9.19
N LYS A 212 15.95 6.22 10.42
CA LYS A 212 16.00 7.30 11.43
C LYS A 212 16.67 8.58 10.90
N GLY A 213 17.76 8.45 10.14
CA GLY A 213 18.46 9.58 9.54
C GLY A 213 17.56 10.47 8.67
N LEU A 214 16.65 9.87 7.90
CA LEU A 214 15.69 10.60 7.08
C LEU A 214 14.62 11.31 7.93
N ILE A 215 14.18 10.66 9.02
CA ILE A 215 13.24 11.26 9.98
C ILE A 215 13.89 12.49 10.61
N PHE A 216 15.15 12.40 11.04
CA PHE A 216 15.90 13.54 11.57
C PHE A 216 16.06 14.66 10.55
N GLU A 217 16.25 14.34 9.28
CA GLU A 217 16.34 15.31 8.20
C GLU A 217 15.02 16.08 8.02
N ILE A 218 13.88 15.38 8.00
CA ILE A 218 12.54 15.98 7.96
C ILE A 218 12.27 16.83 9.21
N GLN A 219 12.65 16.34 10.40
CA GLN A 219 12.53 17.10 11.65
C GLN A 219 13.37 18.38 11.62
N ARG A 220 14.60 18.32 11.10
CA ARG A 220 15.47 19.48 10.93
C ARG A 220 14.86 20.52 9.99
N LEU A 221 14.29 20.10 8.86
CA LEU A 221 13.59 21.02 7.94
C LEU A 221 12.36 21.65 8.59
N SER A 222 11.57 20.85 9.30
CA SER A 222 10.38 21.32 10.02
C SER A 222 10.74 22.32 11.12
N SER A 223 11.82 22.03 11.87
CA SER A 223 12.33 22.89 12.94
C SER A 223 12.83 24.22 12.39
N ARG A 224 13.60 24.20 11.31
CA ARG A 224 14.05 25.43 10.62
C ARG A 224 12.89 26.28 10.13
N PHE A 225 11.85 25.66 9.55
CA PHE A 225 10.65 26.36 9.10
C PHE A 225 9.85 26.95 10.26
N TRP A 226 9.75 26.24 11.37
CA TRP A 226 9.07 26.71 12.57
C TRP A 226 9.74 27.97 13.13
N TRP A 227 11.05 27.89 13.40
CA TRP A 227 11.80 28.98 14.03
C TRP A 227 12.21 30.10 13.08
N GLY A 228 12.29 29.84 11.76
CA GLY A 228 12.77 30.79 10.75
C GLY A 228 11.77 31.07 9.64
N SER A 229 11.85 32.26 9.05
CA SER A 229 11.13 32.64 7.82
C SER A 229 12.12 32.90 6.67
N ASN A 230 13.29 33.48 6.94
CA ASN A 230 14.27 33.82 5.89
C ASN A 230 15.30 32.71 5.70
N GLN A 231 15.60 32.36 4.45
CA GLN A 231 16.49 31.25 4.06
C GLN A 231 17.94 31.41 4.56
N ASN A 232 18.36 32.62 4.97
CA ASN A 232 19.76 32.94 5.29
C ASN A 232 20.04 33.39 6.74
N SER A 233 19.07 33.44 7.65
CA SER A 233 19.34 33.80 9.05
C SER A 233 19.07 32.64 10.02
N ARG A 234 20.12 32.22 10.74
CA ARG A 234 19.96 31.34 11.91
C ARG A 234 19.20 32.11 12.99
N LYS A 235 17.96 31.72 13.27
CA LYS A 235 17.21 32.23 14.43
C LYS A 235 17.43 31.32 15.65
N LEU A 236 17.40 31.92 16.83
CA LEU A 236 17.47 31.23 18.11
C LEU A 236 16.27 30.27 18.26
N HIS A 237 16.56 29.02 18.62
CA HIS A 237 15.53 28.05 18.98
C HIS A 237 15.17 28.27 20.45
N TRP A 238 14.04 28.90 20.72
CA TRP A 238 13.59 29.22 22.09
C TRP A 238 13.24 27.98 22.93
N CYS A 239 13.02 26.84 22.28
CA CYS A 239 12.78 25.57 22.95
C CYS A 239 13.40 24.43 22.15
N MET A 240 13.81 23.37 22.85
CA MET A 240 14.25 22.14 22.18
C MET A 240 13.10 21.56 21.37
N TRP A 241 13.40 21.17 20.12
CA TRP A 241 12.40 20.63 19.19
C TRP A 241 11.68 19.40 19.75
N ASP A 242 12.39 18.53 20.46
CA ASP A 242 11.84 17.32 21.07
C ASP A 242 10.83 17.63 22.19
N ARG A 243 10.96 18.78 22.88
CA ARG A 243 9.97 19.22 23.88
C ARG A 243 8.66 19.66 23.21
N LEU A 244 8.72 20.21 22.00
CA LEU A 244 7.56 20.59 21.19
C LEU A 244 6.91 19.38 20.50
N CYS A 245 7.71 18.38 20.13
CA CYS A 245 7.29 17.24 19.32
C CYS A 245 6.95 16.00 20.16
N LYS A 246 6.10 16.15 21.18
CA LYS A 246 5.60 15.01 21.93
C LYS A 246 4.58 14.20 21.12
N PRO A 247 4.63 12.86 21.16
CA PRO A 247 3.61 12.04 20.53
C PRO A 247 2.25 12.34 21.17
N LYS A 248 1.23 12.63 20.35
CA LYS A 248 -0.15 12.81 20.82
C LYS A 248 -0.84 11.48 21.10
N VAL A 249 -0.57 10.50 20.25
CA VAL A 249 -1.02 9.11 20.33
C VAL A 249 0.05 8.27 19.65
N GLU A 250 0.48 7.17 20.27
CA GLU A 250 1.44 6.24 19.68
C GLU A 250 0.76 5.41 18.59
N GLY A 251 0.72 5.95 17.37
CA GLY A 251 0.18 5.27 16.20
C GLY A 251 1.23 4.45 15.47
N ALA A 252 1.08 3.13 15.41
CA ALA A 252 1.98 2.25 14.66
C ALA A 252 1.39 1.85 13.29
N LEU A 253 1.75 2.60 12.24
CA LEU A 253 1.23 2.36 10.88
C LEU A 253 1.58 0.97 10.31
N LEU A 254 2.78 0.46 10.63
CA LEU A 254 3.22 -0.88 10.20
C LEU A 254 2.47 -1.99 10.94
N ALA A 255 2.19 -1.79 12.23
CA ALA A 255 1.35 -2.70 13.01
C ALA A 255 -0.05 -2.83 12.39
N ARG A 256 -0.62 -1.73 11.88
CA ARG A 256 -1.89 -1.80 11.16
C ARG A 256 -1.86 -2.74 9.96
N GLN A 257 -0.76 -2.82 9.20
CA GLN A 257 -0.66 -3.73 8.05
C GLN A 257 -0.58 -5.20 8.50
N CYS A 258 0.23 -5.50 9.51
CA CYS A 258 0.28 -6.83 10.10
C CYS A 258 -1.08 -7.26 10.65
N TRP A 259 -1.82 -6.35 11.29
CA TRP A 259 -3.19 -6.61 11.74
C TRP A 259 -4.15 -6.92 10.59
N ARG A 260 -4.02 -6.25 9.45
CA ARG A 260 -4.83 -6.56 8.25
C ARG A 260 -4.54 -7.96 7.71
N ILE A 261 -3.27 -8.39 7.70
CA ILE A 261 -2.90 -9.75 7.29
C ILE A 261 -3.54 -10.79 8.22
N LEU A 262 -3.53 -10.51 9.53
CA LEU A 262 -4.17 -11.36 10.54
C LEU A 262 -5.69 -11.44 10.39
N LYS A 263 -6.36 -10.30 10.15
CA LYS A 263 -7.82 -10.24 10.04
C LYS A 263 -8.37 -10.71 8.69
N PHE A 264 -7.61 -10.54 7.62
CA PHE A 264 -8.01 -10.88 6.26
C PHE A 264 -6.96 -11.79 5.59
N PRO A 265 -6.81 -13.04 6.08
CA PRO A 265 -5.79 -13.98 5.59
C PRO A 265 -5.99 -14.36 4.11
N ASN A 266 -7.23 -14.27 3.61
CA ASN A 266 -7.58 -14.55 2.22
C ASN A 266 -7.39 -13.35 1.29
N SER A 267 -6.95 -12.19 1.80
CA SER A 267 -6.63 -11.05 0.95
C SER A 267 -5.42 -11.35 0.06
N LEU A 268 -5.40 -10.78 -1.16
CA LEU A 268 -4.30 -10.94 -2.11
C LEU A 268 -2.91 -10.72 -1.47
N ALA A 269 -2.78 -9.63 -0.72
CA ALA A 269 -1.50 -9.31 -0.06
C ALA A 269 -1.12 -10.36 0.98
N ALA A 270 -2.08 -10.85 1.78
CA ALA A 270 -1.83 -11.88 2.79
C ALA A 270 -1.44 -13.22 2.16
N THR A 271 -2.13 -13.65 1.09
CA THR A 271 -1.85 -14.92 0.41
C THR A 271 -0.48 -14.90 -0.28
N ILE A 272 -0.10 -13.78 -0.91
CA ILE A 272 1.22 -13.61 -1.51
C ILE A 272 2.32 -13.63 -0.44
N LEU A 273 2.14 -12.88 0.65
CA LEU A 273 3.14 -12.84 1.72
C LEU A 273 3.26 -14.18 2.44
N LYS A 274 2.16 -14.89 2.67
CA LYS A 274 2.15 -16.24 3.22
C LYS A 274 2.94 -17.18 2.33
N GLY A 275 2.61 -17.23 1.04
CA GLY A 275 3.29 -18.09 0.08
C GLY A 275 4.79 -17.82 -0.05
N LYS A 276 5.24 -16.59 0.20
CA LYS A 276 6.65 -16.21 0.09
C LYS A 276 7.46 -16.38 1.39
N TYR A 277 6.86 -16.11 2.55
CA TYR A 277 7.61 -15.95 3.81
C TYR A 277 7.21 -16.92 4.92
N PHE A 278 6.01 -17.51 4.87
CA PHE A 278 5.49 -18.38 5.93
C PHE A 278 4.46 -19.37 5.36
N HIS A 279 4.93 -20.27 4.48
CA HIS A 279 4.04 -21.19 3.75
C HIS A 279 3.24 -22.10 4.69
N ASP A 280 3.98 -22.80 5.56
CA ASP A 280 3.44 -23.83 6.47
C ASP A 280 3.18 -23.30 7.89
N SER A 281 3.43 -22.02 8.12
CA SER A 281 3.33 -21.40 9.44
C SER A 281 2.36 -20.22 9.46
N ASN A 282 2.21 -19.62 10.63
CA ASN A 282 1.45 -18.39 10.80
C ASN A 282 2.38 -17.16 10.83
N ILE A 283 1.79 -15.97 10.77
CA ILE A 283 2.55 -14.72 10.78
C ILE A 283 3.32 -14.50 12.10
N TRP A 284 2.99 -15.19 13.20
CA TRP A 284 3.70 -15.08 14.47
C TRP A 284 4.99 -15.90 14.49
N GLU A 285 4.97 -17.05 13.84
CA GLU A 285 6.13 -17.94 13.67
C GLU A 285 7.06 -17.52 12.54
N ALA A 286 6.59 -16.64 11.65
CA ALA A 286 7.39 -16.18 10.53
C ALA A 286 8.71 -15.50 10.98
N SER A 287 9.82 -15.79 10.31
CA SER A 287 11.12 -15.23 10.68
C SER A 287 11.48 -14.01 9.82
N SER A 288 12.25 -13.09 10.40
CA SER A 288 12.92 -12.02 9.66
C SER A 288 14.34 -12.46 9.31
N SER A 289 14.75 -12.25 8.06
CA SER A 289 16.12 -12.50 7.61
C SER A 289 16.72 -11.21 7.01
N PRO A 290 18.03 -10.95 7.16
CA PRO A 290 18.72 -9.89 6.43
C PRO A 290 18.57 -9.98 4.91
N SER A 291 18.40 -11.20 4.37
CA SER A 291 18.17 -11.45 2.94
C SER A 291 16.72 -11.24 2.51
N ALA A 292 15.79 -11.15 3.46
CA ALA A 292 14.39 -10.90 3.15
C ALA A 292 14.17 -9.47 2.63
N SER A 293 13.04 -9.25 1.95
CA SER A 293 12.74 -7.94 1.38
C SER A 293 12.63 -6.89 2.47
N PHE A 294 12.99 -5.65 2.13
CA PHE A 294 12.91 -4.52 3.04
C PHE A 294 11.50 -4.31 3.60
N LEU A 295 10.48 -4.52 2.77
CA LEU A 295 9.07 -4.46 3.16
C LEU A 295 8.72 -5.55 4.17
N TRP A 296 9.17 -6.78 3.96
CA TRP A 296 8.95 -7.87 4.92
C TRP A 296 9.59 -7.58 6.28
N ASN A 297 10.85 -7.17 6.29
CA ASN A 297 11.54 -6.82 7.53
C ASN A 297 10.88 -5.62 8.25
N SER A 298 10.29 -4.70 7.48
CA SER A 298 9.49 -3.60 8.05
C SER A 298 8.18 -4.10 8.68
N LEU A 299 7.51 -5.06 8.04
CA LEU A 299 6.31 -5.71 8.59
C LEU A 299 6.65 -6.48 9.87
N MET A 300 7.73 -7.27 9.89
CA MET A 300 8.16 -8.00 11.10
C MET A 300 8.45 -7.05 12.27
N TRP A 301 9.01 -5.88 12.00
CA TRP A 301 9.14 -4.85 13.03
C TRP A 301 7.79 -4.36 13.55
N GLY A 302 6.82 -4.13 12.66
CA GLY A 302 5.44 -3.79 13.02
C GLY A 302 4.73 -4.90 13.82
N ARG A 303 5.01 -6.18 13.52
CA ARG A 303 4.48 -7.34 14.24
C ARG A 303 4.87 -7.29 15.72
N GLY A 304 6.11 -6.96 16.05
CA GLY A 304 6.58 -6.87 17.44
C GLY A 304 5.77 -5.89 18.29
N ILE A 305 5.27 -4.80 17.69
CA ILE A 305 4.39 -3.83 18.37
C ILE A 305 3.05 -4.48 18.70
N ILE A 306 2.47 -5.22 17.74
CA ILE A 306 1.21 -5.93 17.99
C ILE A 306 1.43 -6.98 19.06
N GLU A 307 2.50 -7.75 18.97
CA GLU A 307 2.81 -8.80 19.93
C GLU A 307 2.93 -8.26 21.36
N ALA A 308 3.54 -7.07 21.53
CA ALA A 308 3.61 -6.39 22.82
C ALA A 308 2.22 -6.10 23.42
N GLY A 309 1.22 -5.74 22.60
CA GLY A 309 -0.12 -5.33 23.07
C GLY A 309 -1.25 -6.35 22.90
N ILE A 310 -1.10 -7.38 22.07
CA ILE A 310 -2.18 -8.31 21.72
C ILE A 310 -2.45 -9.29 22.86
N ARG A 311 -3.72 -9.45 23.20
CA ARG A 311 -4.17 -10.41 24.20
C ARG A 311 -5.32 -11.23 23.64
N TRP A 312 -5.34 -12.50 23.99
CA TRP A 312 -6.50 -13.34 23.77
C TRP A 312 -7.60 -12.98 24.75
N ARG A 313 -8.82 -12.91 24.25
CA ARG A 313 -10.02 -12.91 25.08
C ARG A 313 -10.54 -14.33 25.09
N VAL A 314 -10.58 -14.97 26.25
CA VAL A 314 -11.03 -16.35 26.38
C VAL A 314 -12.50 -16.45 25.97
N GLY A 315 -12.76 -17.32 25.00
CA GLY A 315 -14.07 -17.81 24.62
C GLY A 315 -14.18 -19.28 25.00
N ARG A 316 -14.11 -20.20 24.02
CA ARG A 316 -14.04 -21.66 24.25
C ARG A 316 -12.66 -22.17 24.71
N GLY A 317 -11.61 -21.38 24.56
CA GLY A 317 -10.25 -21.76 24.98
C GLY A 317 -9.51 -22.76 24.07
N SER A 318 -10.19 -23.41 23.13
CA SER A 318 -9.64 -24.49 22.27
C SER A 318 -8.40 -24.11 21.44
N CYS A 319 -8.21 -22.83 21.14
CA CYS A 319 -7.08 -22.32 20.34
C CYS A 319 -6.08 -21.48 21.15
N ILE A 320 -6.18 -21.48 22.48
CA ILE A 320 -5.33 -20.68 23.36
C ILE A 320 -4.47 -21.65 24.16
N ARG A 321 -3.15 -21.62 23.97
CA ARG A 321 -2.22 -22.43 24.77
C ARG A 321 -2.05 -21.82 26.16
N ILE A 322 -2.20 -22.64 27.20
CA ILE A 322 -2.16 -22.21 28.60
C ILE A 322 -0.88 -21.42 28.92
N TYR A 323 0.28 -21.97 28.59
CA TYR A 323 1.59 -21.35 28.89
C TYR A 323 2.15 -20.53 27.70
N GLY A 324 1.75 -20.86 26.48
CA GLY A 324 2.30 -20.25 25.27
C GLY A 324 1.75 -18.86 24.95
N ASP A 325 0.44 -18.66 25.16
CA ASP A 325 -0.30 -17.50 24.71
C ASP A 325 -0.53 -16.46 25.82
N ARG A 326 -0.75 -15.20 25.41
CA ARG A 326 -1.02 -14.09 26.33
C ARG A 326 -2.53 -13.91 26.53
N TRP A 327 -3.09 -14.46 27.60
CA TRP A 327 -4.55 -14.51 27.79
C TRP A 327 -5.03 -14.13 29.21
N ILE A 328 -4.12 -13.92 30.16
CA ILE A 328 -4.43 -13.49 31.53
C ILE A 328 -4.14 -12.00 31.74
N PRO A 329 -4.88 -11.29 32.62
CA PRO A 329 -4.72 -9.84 32.81
C PRO A 329 -3.46 -9.45 33.62
N ARG A 330 -2.94 -10.38 34.43
CA ARG A 330 -1.73 -10.23 35.25
C ARG A 330 -1.00 -11.57 35.26
N PRO A 331 0.33 -11.61 35.37
CA PRO A 331 1.29 -10.52 35.58
C PRO A 331 1.58 -9.70 34.31
N SER A 332 2.52 -8.75 34.32
CA SER A 332 2.83 -7.85 33.19
C SER A 332 3.28 -8.56 31.90
N THR A 333 3.64 -9.84 31.98
CA THR A 333 3.90 -10.74 30.84
C THR A 333 2.61 -11.21 30.16
N PHE A 334 1.48 -11.16 30.88
CA PHE A 334 0.16 -11.68 30.49
C PHE A 334 0.16 -13.18 30.17
N LYS A 335 1.19 -13.89 30.65
CA LYS A 335 1.36 -15.33 30.57
C LYS A 335 1.43 -15.90 31.98
N ILE A 336 1.06 -17.16 32.09
CA ILE A 336 1.25 -17.93 33.32
C ILE A 336 2.76 -18.04 33.62
N ILE A 337 3.14 -17.79 34.88
CA ILE A 337 4.52 -17.95 35.37
C ILE A 337 4.62 -19.14 36.34
N SER A 338 3.50 -19.79 36.70
CA SER A 338 3.56 -20.99 37.52
C SER A 338 4.32 -22.12 36.80
N PRO A 339 4.97 -23.03 37.55
CA PRO A 339 5.63 -24.19 36.97
C PRO A 339 4.71 -24.94 36.03
N GLN A 340 5.29 -25.47 34.95
CA GLN A 340 4.53 -26.20 33.97
C GLN A 340 4.14 -27.58 34.52
N VAL A 341 2.87 -27.74 34.89
CA VAL A 341 2.31 -29.01 35.40
C VAL A 341 1.47 -29.71 34.33
N LEU A 342 0.85 -28.94 33.43
CA LEU A 342 0.10 -29.46 32.29
C LEU A 342 0.99 -29.59 31.05
N ASP A 343 0.53 -30.37 30.07
CA ASP A 343 1.21 -30.52 28.79
C ASP A 343 1.49 -29.16 28.11
N VAL A 344 2.60 -29.08 27.35
CA VAL A 344 3.04 -27.86 26.64
C VAL A 344 1.98 -27.38 25.66
N ASN A 345 1.22 -28.32 25.09
CA ASN A 345 0.17 -28.03 24.12
C ASN A 345 -1.23 -27.96 24.74
N ALA A 346 -1.35 -28.06 26.07
CA ALA A 346 -2.63 -27.93 26.75
C ALA A 346 -3.26 -26.56 26.46
N THR A 347 -4.56 -26.58 26.17
CA THR A 347 -5.32 -25.41 25.79
C THR A 347 -6.19 -24.93 26.94
N VAL A 348 -6.58 -23.65 26.93
CA VAL A 348 -7.42 -23.07 27.99
C VAL A 348 -8.77 -23.80 28.13
N GLU A 349 -9.23 -24.49 27.09
CA GLU A 349 -10.42 -25.35 27.15
C GLU A 349 -10.31 -26.45 28.22
N THR A 350 -9.11 -26.96 28.49
CA THR A 350 -8.92 -27.99 29.53
C THR A 350 -9.13 -27.45 30.94
N LEU A 351 -9.13 -26.12 31.11
CA LEU A 351 -9.42 -25.43 32.38
C LEU A 351 -10.90 -25.07 32.51
N MET A 352 -11.73 -25.44 31.53
CA MET A 352 -13.15 -25.11 31.49
C MET A 352 -14.00 -26.33 31.82
N SER A 353 -15.11 -26.09 32.52
CA SER A 353 -16.12 -27.11 32.79
C SER A 353 -16.93 -27.41 31.52
N PRO A 354 -17.56 -28.60 31.41
CA PRO A 354 -18.48 -28.91 30.31
C PRO A 354 -19.66 -27.93 30.18
N SER A 355 -20.00 -27.25 31.28
CA SER A 355 -21.03 -26.20 31.32
C SER A 355 -20.58 -24.84 30.76
N GLY A 356 -19.32 -24.70 30.33
CA GLY A 356 -18.76 -23.49 29.74
C GLY A 356 -18.23 -22.46 30.75
N GLY A 357 -18.18 -22.82 32.04
CA GLY A 357 -17.54 -22.04 33.11
C GLY A 357 -16.07 -22.44 33.28
N TRP A 358 -15.38 -21.80 34.22
CA TRP A 358 -14.06 -22.26 34.67
C TRP A 358 -14.21 -23.44 35.63
N ASP A 359 -13.37 -24.45 35.49
CA ASP A 359 -13.17 -25.44 36.55
C ASP A 359 -12.33 -24.78 37.66
N VAL A 360 -13.02 -24.29 38.69
CA VAL A 360 -12.40 -23.46 39.73
C VAL A 360 -11.39 -24.24 40.54
N ASP A 361 -11.62 -25.53 40.78
CA ASP A 361 -10.71 -26.38 41.55
C ASP A 361 -9.43 -26.65 40.77
N LEU A 362 -9.57 -26.94 39.47
CA LEU A 362 -8.44 -27.12 38.56
C LEU A 362 -7.65 -25.82 38.39
N VAL A 363 -8.34 -24.69 38.20
CA VAL A 363 -7.70 -23.37 38.05
C VAL A 363 -6.92 -22.99 39.31
N ARG A 364 -7.46 -23.20 40.51
CA ARG A 364 -6.78 -22.90 41.78
C ARG A 364 -5.53 -23.74 42.02
N GLN A 365 -5.44 -24.92 41.41
CA GLN A 365 -4.22 -25.74 41.46
C GLN A 365 -3.10 -25.18 40.59
N PHE A 366 -3.41 -24.34 39.58
CA PHE A 366 -2.45 -23.93 38.54
C PHE A 366 -2.20 -22.41 38.45
N LEU A 367 -3.16 -21.56 38.81
CA LEU A 367 -3.09 -20.09 38.81
C LEU A 367 -3.15 -19.56 40.24
#